data_AF-A0A970XQP7-F1
#
_entry.id   AF-A0A970XQP7-F1
#
_cell.length_a   1.000
_cell.length_b   1.000
_cell.length_c   1.000
_cell.angle_alpha   90.00
_cell.angle_beta   90.00
_cell.angle_gamma   90.00
#
_symmetry.space_group_name_H-M   'P 1'
#
loop_
_entity.id
_entity.type
_entity.pdbx_description
1 polymer ?
#
loop_
_entity_poly.entity_id
_entity_poly.type
_entity_poly.pdbx_seq_one_letter_code
_entity_poly.pdbx_strand_id
1 'polypeptide(L)'
;MQDIITAIVDNYNRQIELYNDMADLARQQLNILEARLNGTSENTNLAQTLINRQQLLEKIAELDTINKSLQQQACQQMGIEAFVLSRLKPGLKEDEYQSLQEVLKNMGNILAGIQEIDDNNQQLMNKALTTNRKRAVTADQARDAYNQNKK
;
A
#
# COMPACT_ATOMS: atom_id res chain seq x y z
N MET A 1 7.58 -31.14 -4.11
CA MET A 1 8.17 -29.96 -4.78
C MET A 1 7.11 -29.21 -5.58
N GLN A 2 6.34 -29.87 -6.46
CA GLN A 2 5.20 -29.24 -7.14
C GLN A 2 4.21 -28.60 -6.16
N ASP A 3 3.87 -29.30 -5.09
CA ASP A 3 2.91 -28.80 -4.09
C ASP A 3 3.39 -27.54 -3.35
N ILE A 4 4.72 -27.37 -3.16
CA ILE A 4 5.22 -26.20 -2.42
C ILE A 4 5.32 -24.95 -3.29
N ILE A 5 5.69 -25.10 -4.56
CA ILE A 5 5.72 -23.97 -5.49
C ILE A 5 4.30 -23.50 -5.79
N THR A 6 3.36 -24.42 -5.99
CA THR A 6 1.94 -24.08 -6.13
C THR A 6 1.43 -23.33 -4.90
N ALA A 7 1.73 -23.79 -3.68
CA ALA A 7 1.34 -23.10 -2.46
C ALA A 7 1.93 -21.68 -2.33
N ILE A 8 3.18 -21.47 -2.79
CA ILE A 8 3.81 -20.14 -2.85
C ILE A 8 3.08 -19.23 -3.84
N VAL A 9 2.77 -19.74 -5.03
CA VAL A 9 2.03 -19.00 -6.06
C VAL A 9 0.63 -18.64 -5.58
N ASP A 10 -0.09 -19.60 -4.99
CA ASP A 10 -1.42 -19.37 -4.41
C ASP A 10 -1.40 -18.31 -3.31
N ASN A 11 -0.36 -18.32 -2.46
CA ASN A 11 -0.18 -17.30 -1.44
C ASN A 11 0.04 -15.92 -2.07
N TYR A 12 0.92 -15.81 -3.07
CA TYR A 12 1.10 -14.55 -3.80
C TYR A 12 -0.17 -14.07 -4.49
N ASN A 13 -0.98 -14.96 -5.06
CA ASN A 13 -2.27 -14.60 -5.65
C ASN A 13 -3.24 -14.02 -4.61
N ARG A 14 -3.32 -14.60 -3.41
CA ARG A 14 -4.11 -14.03 -2.30
C ARG A 14 -3.58 -12.68 -1.85
N GLN A 15 -2.26 -12.50 -1.81
CA GLN A 15 -1.68 -11.19 -1.51
C GLN A 15 -2.03 -10.17 -2.61
N ILE A 16 -2.01 -10.57 -3.88
CA ILE A 16 -2.40 -9.73 -5.03
C ILE A 16 -3.85 -9.25 -4.88
N GLU A 17 -4.78 -10.12 -4.49
CA GLU A 17 -6.17 -9.73 -4.21
C GLU A 17 -6.24 -8.61 -3.15
N LEU A 18 -5.54 -8.78 -2.02
CA LEU A 18 -5.49 -7.77 -0.97
C LEU A 18 -4.79 -6.46 -1.41
N TYR A 19 -3.78 -6.56 -2.26
CA TYR A 19 -3.14 -5.38 -2.82
C TYR A 19 -4.02 -4.65 -3.85
N ASN A 20 -4.89 -5.34 -4.59
CA ASN A 20 -5.89 -4.67 -5.42
C ASN A 20 -6.88 -3.89 -4.56
N ASP A 21 -7.38 -4.47 -3.46
CA ASP A 21 -8.21 -3.75 -2.50
C ASP A 21 -7.47 -2.53 -1.90
N MET A 22 -6.17 -2.68 -1.62
CA MET A 22 -5.31 -1.60 -1.16
C MET A 22 -5.22 -0.47 -2.18
N ALA A 23 -5.06 -0.80 -3.46
CA ALA A 23 -4.99 0.18 -4.55
C ALA A 23 -6.30 0.97 -4.67
N ASP A 24 -7.45 0.31 -4.53
CA ASP A 24 -8.75 0.99 -4.56
C ASP A 24 -8.94 1.91 -3.36
N LEU A 25 -8.52 1.48 -2.15
CA LEU A 25 -8.52 2.36 -0.98
C LEU A 25 -7.53 3.53 -1.14
N ALA A 26 -6.39 3.32 -1.80
CA ALA A 26 -5.41 4.38 -2.09
C ALA A 26 -6.04 5.46 -2.99
N ARG A 27 -6.78 5.04 -4.03
CA ARG A 27 -7.51 5.94 -4.94
C ARG A 27 -8.65 6.66 -4.23
N GLN A 28 -9.39 5.95 -3.38
CA GLN A 28 -10.44 6.58 -2.56
C GLN A 28 -9.86 7.67 -1.66
N GLN A 29 -8.73 7.38 -1.01
CA GLN A 29 -8.01 8.38 -0.21
C GLN A 29 -7.60 9.59 -1.06
N LEU A 30 -7.07 9.37 -2.27
CA LEU A 30 -6.68 10.44 -3.18
C LEU A 30 -7.86 11.35 -3.52
N ASN A 31 -8.98 10.76 -3.97
CA ASN A 31 -10.20 11.49 -4.31
C ASN A 31 -10.74 12.32 -3.13
N ILE A 32 -10.69 11.76 -1.91
CA ILE A 32 -11.11 12.46 -0.69
C ILE A 32 -10.20 13.68 -0.42
N LEU A 33 -8.89 13.53 -0.56
CA LEU A 33 -7.93 14.60 -0.32
C LEU A 33 -8.06 15.72 -1.37
N GLU A 34 -8.26 15.37 -2.64
CA GLU A 34 -8.51 16.34 -3.71
C GLU A 34 -9.81 17.12 -3.49
N ALA A 35 -10.91 16.43 -3.16
CA ALA A 35 -12.19 17.08 -2.87
C ALA A 35 -12.10 18.04 -1.68
N ARG A 36 -11.35 17.68 -0.63
CA ARG A 36 -11.11 18.55 0.53
C ARG A 36 -10.32 19.81 0.16
N LEU A 37 -9.31 19.69 -0.69
CA LEU A 37 -8.52 20.85 -1.14
C LEU A 37 -9.32 21.78 -2.06
N ASN A 38 -10.21 21.23 -2.88
CA ASN A 38 -11.08 21.98 -3.77
C ASN A 38 -12.34 22.56 -3.08
N GLY A 39 -12.53 22.29 -1.79
CA GLY A 39 -13.67 22.79 -1.02
C GLY A 39 -15.01 22.16 -1.40
N THR A 40 -15.00 20.99 -2.06
CA THR A 40 -16.20 20.29 -2.56
C THR A 40 -16.62 19.11 -1.67
N SER A 41 -15.92 18.88 -0.56
CA SER A 41 -16.15 17.72 0.32
C SER A 41 -17.20 18.03 1.40
N GLU A 42 -18.37 17.40 1.31
CA GLU A 42 -19.23 17.13 2.45
C GLU A 42 -19.13 15.64 2.84
N ASN A 43 -18.82 15.35 4.11
CA ASN A 43 -18.94 14.03 4.75
C ASN A 43 -18.16 12.82 4.14
N THR A 44 -16.91 12.99 3.72
CA THR A 44 -16.05 11.83 3.37
C THR A 44 -15.19 11.35 4.55
N ASN A 45 -15.33 10.08 4.95
CA ASN A 45 -14.64 9.48 6.10
C ASN A 45 -13.24 8.93 5.75
N LEU A 46 -12.27 9.84 5.62
CA LEU A 46 -10.85 9.49 5.44
C LEU A 46 -10.33 8.54 6.53
N ALA A 47 -10.79 8.69 7.77
CA ALA A 47 -10.33 7.86 8.88
C ALA A 47 -10.71 6.39 8.66
N GLN A 48 -11.93 6.12 8.16
CA GLN A 48 -12.35 4.76 7.83
C GLN A 48 -11.51 4.16 6.69
N THR A 49 -11.20 4.92 5.65
CA THR A 49 -10.32 4.46 4.57
C THR A 49 -8.94 4.05 5.11
N LEU A 50 -8.36 4.85 6.01
CA LEU A 50 -7.08 4.53 6.64
C LEU A 50 -7.16 3.29 7.54
N ILE A 51 -8.24 3.13 8.31
CA ILE A 51 -8.47 1.92 9.12
C ILE A 51 -8.56 0.67 8.24
N ASN A 52 -9.30 0.73 7.13
CA ASN A 52 -9.43 -0.40 6.21
C ASN A 52 -8.07 -0.77 5.58
N ARG A 53 -7.25 0.23 5.22
CA ARG A 53 -5.88 0.00 4.71
C ARG A 53 -5.02 -0.69 5.76
N GLN A 54 -5.07 -0.23 7.02
CA GLN A 54 -4.32 -0.86 8.10
C GLN A 54 -4.70 -2.35 8.28
N GLN A 55 -5.99 -2.67 8.23
CA GLN A 55 -6.48 -4.06 8.31
C GLN A 55 -6.00 -4.93 7.14
N LEU A 56 -5.89 -4.37 5.93
CA LEU A 56 -5.32 -5.10 4.80
C LEU A 56 -3.83 -5.38 5.00
N LEU A 57 -3.06 -4.42 5.51
CA LEU A 57 -1.63 -4.61 5.80
C LEU A 57 -1.40 -5.73 6.83
N GLU A 58 -2.26 -5.84 7.84
CA GLU A 58 -2.20 -6.92 8.84
C GLU A 58 -2.42 -8.30 8.19
N LYS A 59 -3.45 -8.44 7.35
CA LYS A 59 -3.70 -9.68 6.59
C LYS A 59 -2.57 -10.03 5.63
N ILE A 60 -2.00 -9.03 4.96
CA ILE A 60 -0.85 -9.20 4.07
C ILE A 60 0.37 -9.68 4.85
N ALA A 61 0.62 -9.13 6.05
CA ALA A 61 1.74 -9.53 6.89
C ALA A 61 1.64 -11.00 7.36
N GLU A 62 0.42 -11.48 7.64
CA GLU A 62 0.17 -12.90 7.93
C GLU A 62 0.52 -13.78 6.71
N LEU A 63 0.05 -13.41 5.52
CA LEU A 63 0.34 -14.13 4.28
C LEU A 63 1.83 -14.13 3.94
N ASP A 64 2.53 -13.00 4.12
CA ASP A 64 3.97 -12.87 3.90
C ASP A 64 4.76 -13.78 4.85
N THR A 65 4.36 -13.86 6.12
CA THR A 65 4.98 -14.78 7.09
C THR A 65 4.84 -16.23 6.65
N ILE A 66 3.63 -16.63 6.21
CA ILE A 66 3.39 -17.97 5.67
C ILE A 66 4.25 -18.19 4.42
N ASN A 67 4.30 -17.23 3.50
CA ASN A 67 5.01 -17.39 2.24
C ASN A 67 6.52 -17.49 2.44
N LYS A 68 7.08 -16.72 3.38
CA LYS A 68 8.51 -16.82 3.77
C LYS A 68 8.86 -18.21 4.29
N SER A 69 7.98 -18.82 5.09
CA SER A 69 8.17 -20.19 5.56
C SER A 69 8.15 -21.20 4.39
N LEU A 70 7.22 -21.04 3.45
CA LEU A 70 7.16 -21.89 2.26
C LEU A 70 8.42 -21.74 1.38
N GLN A 71 8.89 -20.51 1.19
CA GLN A 71 10.12 -20.23 0.43
C GLN A 71 11.36 -20.84 1.08
N GLN A 72 11.47 -20.78 2.41
CA GLN A 72 12.56 -21.42 3.15
C GLN A 72 12.54 -22.94 2.98
N GLN A 73 11.37 -23.56 3.10
CA GLN A 73 11.19 -24.98 2.85
C GLN A 73 11.54 -25.37 1.40
N ALA A 74 11.15 -24.56 0.41
CA ALA A 74 11.50 -24.79 -0.98
C ALA A 74 13.02 -24.71 -1.20
N CYS A 75 13.68 -23.72 -0.59
CA CYS A 75 15.14 -23.58 -0.63
C CYS A 75 15.85 -24.81 -0.04
N GLN A 76 15.39 -25.29 1.11
CA GLN A 76 15.92 -26.49 1.76
C GLN A 76 15.75 -27.73 0.87
N GLN A 77 14.57 -27.94 0.27
CA GLN A 77 14.31 -29.07 -0.63
C GLN A 77 15.17 -29.05 -1.89
N MET A 78 15.49 -27.86 -2.40
CA MET A 78 16.27 -27.67 -3.61
C MET A 78 17.78 -27.56 -3.34
N GLY A 79 18.21 -27.50 -2.08
CA GLY A 79 19.61 -27.31 -1.72
C GLY A 79 20.17 -25.96 -2.14
N ILE A 80 19.34 -24.92 -2.23
CA ILE A 80 19.75 -23.55 -2.59
C ILE A 80 19.70 -22.63 -1.36
N GLU A 81 20.57 -21.62 -1.33
CA GLU A 81 20.67 -20.74 -0.15
C GLU A 81 19.63 -19.61 -0.13
N ALA A 82 19.00 -19.33 -1.28
CA ALA A 82 18.11 -18.17 -1.42
C ALA A 82 17.02 -18.40 -2.46
N PHE A 83 15.82 -17.92 -2.16
CA PHE A 83 14.65 -17.99 -3.03
C PHE A 83 14.71 -16.87 -4.08
N VAL A 84 15.44 -17.11 -5.17
CA VAL A 84 15.55 -16.18 -6.30
C VAL A 84 15.36 -16.92 -7.61
N LEU A 85 14.67 -16.31 -8.58
CA LEU A 85 14.28 -16.96 -9.83
C LEU A 85 15.46 -17.61 -10.57
N SER A 86 16.62 -16.97 -10.62
CA SER A 86 17.81 -17.53 -11.28
C SER A 86 18.30 -18.83 -10.64
N ARG A 87 18.15 -18.99 -9.32
CA ARG A 87 18.52 -20.20 -8.57
C ARG A 87 17.43 -21.28 -8.60
N LEU A 88 16.17 -20.88 -8.77
CA LEU A 88 15.04 -21.80 -8.85
C LEU A 88 14.95 -22.49 -10.22
N LYS A 89 15.30 -21.78 -11.29
CA LYS A 89 15.15 -22.26 -12.68
C LYS A 89 15.66 -23.69 -12.94
N PRO A 90 16.86 -24.11 -12.48
CA PRO A 90 17.36 -25.45 -12.76
C PRO A 90 16.58 -26.59 -12.09
N GLY A 91 15.83 -26.30 -11.02
CA GLY A 91 15.14 -27.30 -10.21
C GLY A 91 13.61 -27.29 -10.35
N LEU A 92 13.05 -26.42 -11.18
CA LEU A 92 11.60 -26.32 -11.40
C LEU A 92 11.20 -26.82 -12.78
N LYS A 93 9.98 -27.33 -12.90
CA LYS A 93 9.35 -27.52 -14.20
C LYS A 93 9.10 -26.16 -14.85
N GLU A 94 9.06 -26.13 -16.19
CA GLU A 94 8.85 -24.90 -16.93
C GLU A 94 7.54 -24.18 -16.50
N ASP A 95 6.43 -24.92 -16.37
CA ASP A 95 5.15 -24.34 -15.96
C ASP A 95 5.17 -23.74 -14.55
N GLU A 96 5.88 -24.39 -13.62
CA GLU A 96 6.06 -23.91 -12.24
C GLU A 96 6.90 -22.62 -12.22
N TYR A 97 7.97 -22.62 -13.00
CA TYR A 97 8.86 -21.47 -13.14
C TYR A 97 8.14 -20.27 -13.76
N GLN A 98 7.37 -20.50 -14.83
CA GLN A 98 6.60 -19.45 -15.51
C GLN A 98 5.51 -18.89 -14.59
N SER A 99 4.77 -19.75 -13.89
CA SER A 99 3.74 -19.32 -12.93
C SER A 99 4.32 -18.44 -11.83
N LEU A 100 5.48 -18.82 -11.28
CA LEU A 100 6.16 -18.03 -10.26
C LEU A 100 6.68 -16.70 -10.82
N GLN A 101 7.23 -16.70 -12.04
CA GLN A 101 7.69 -15.48 -12.68
C GLN A 101 6.54 -14.51 -12.95
N GLU A 102 5.40 -15.02 -13.43
CA GLU A 102 4.21 -14.22 -13.71
C GLU A 102 3.63 -13.60 -12.44
N VAL A 103 3.45 -14.40 -11.37
CA VAL A 103 2.87 -13.89 -10.13
C VAL A 103 3.77 -12.83 -9.47
N LEU A 104 5.09 -13.01 -9.50
CA LEU A 104 6.05 -12.02 -8.98
C LEU A 104 6.05 -10.73 -9.82
N LYS A 105 5.92 -10.83 -11.14
CA LYS A 105 5.78 -9.67 -12.02
C LYS A 105 4.49 -8.90 -11.72
N ASN A 106 3.37 -9.60 -11.59
CA ASN A 106 2.08 -8.99 -11.28
C ASN A 106 2.11 -8.29 -9.92
N MET A 107 2.69 -8.94 -8.91
CA MET A 107 2.92 -8.35 -7.59
C MET A 107 3.72 -7.05 -7.69
N GLY A 108 4.85 -7.06 -8.41
CA GLY A 108 5.69 -5.88 -8.59
C GLY A 108 4.94 -4.72 -9.26
N ASN A 109 4.14 -5.00 -10.29
CA ASN A 109 3.35 -3.98 -10.99
C ASN A 109 2.30 -3.33 -10.07
N ILE A 110 1.58 -4.13 -9.27
CA ILE A 110 0.55 -3.61 -8.36
C ILE A 110 1.19 -2.75 -7.26
N LEU A 111 2.28 -3.23 -6.67
CA LEU A 111 3.01 -2.48 -5.64
C LEU A 111 3.53 -1.14 -6.16
N ALA A 112 4.06 -1.11 -7.39
CA ALA A 112 4.50 0.13 -8.03
C ALA A 112 3.32 1.10 -8.24
N GLY A 113 2.15 0.60 -8.66
CA GLY A 113 0.95 1.42 -8.81
C GLY A 113 0.42 1.98 -7.49
N ILE A 114 0.43 1.18 -6.42
CA ILE A 114 0.07 1.65 -5.07
C ILE A 114 1.04 2.75 -4.62
N GLN A 115 2.35 2.55 -4.81
CA GLN A 115 3.37 3.53 -4.43
C GLN A 115 3.15 4.88 -5.13
N GLU A 116 2.85 4.88 -6.43
CA GLU A 116 2.56 6.10 -7.18
C GLU A 116 1.36 6.86 -6.59
N ILE A 117 0.28 6.14 -6.24
CA ILE A 117 -0.90 6.75 -5.63
C ILE A 117 -0.58 7.27 -4.22
N ASP A 118 0.20 6.53 -3.44
CA ASP A 118 0.57 6.90 -2.08
C ASP A 118 1.51 8.10 -2.03
N ASP A 119 2.41 8.25 -3.01
CA ASP A 119 3.23 9.45 -3.18
C ASP A 119 2.34 10.68 -3.41
N ASN A 120 1.30 10.56 -4.26
CA ASN A 120 0.33 11.63 -4.49
C ASN A 120 -0.49 11.93 -3.22
N ASN A 121 -0.96 10.91 -2.52
CA ASN A 121 -1.65 11.06 -1.23
C ASN A 121 -0.79 11.83 -0.23
N GLN A 122 0.49 11.46 -0.09
CA GLN A 122 1.41 12.12 0.83
C GLN A 122 1.62 13.60 0.47
N GLN A 123 1.74 13.91 -0.83
CA GLN A 123 1.85 15.29 -1.29
C GLN A 123 0.60 16.13 -0.94
N LEU A 124 -0.60 15.60 -1.13
CA LEU A 124 -1.85 16.32 -0.81
C LEU A 124 -2.03 16.49 0.70
N MET A 125 -1.71 15.46 1.50
CA MET A 125 -1.73 15.56 2.97
C MET A 125 -0.77 16.65 3.46
N ASN A 126 0.45 16.69 2.91
CA ASN A 126 1.42 17.73 3.24
C ASN A 126 0.90 19.13 2.89
N LYS A 127 0.30 19.31 1.70
CA LYS A 127 -0.32 20.57 1.30
C LYS A 127 -1.44 20.98 2.28
N ALA A 128 -2.33 20.06 2.65
CA ALA A 128 -3.41 20.34 3.60
C ALA A 128 -2.89 20.81 4.97
N LEU A 129 -1.82 20.18 5.48
CA LEU A 129 -1.17 20.59 6.74
C LEU A 129 -0.56 22.00 6.64
N THR A 130 0.08 22.35 5.52
CA THR A 130 0.66 23.69 5.34
C THR A 130 -0.41 24.79 5.21
N THR A 131 -1.52 24.52 4.53
CA THR A 131 -2.64 25.46 4.40
C THR A 131 -3.34 25.70 5.74
N ASN A 132 -3.53 24.65 6.55
CA ASN A 132 -4.13 24.78 7.88
C ASN A 132 -3.25 25.57 8.85
N ARG A 133 -1.92 25.42 8.78
CA ARG A 133 -0.99 26.26 9.57
C ARG A 133 -1.07 27.74 9.20
N LYS A 134 -1.29 28.08 7.93
CA LYS A 134 -1.47 29.47 7.47
C LYS A 134 -2.84 30.06 7.85
N ARG A 135 -3.86 29.23 8.08
CA ARG A 135 -5.20 29.64 8.53
C ARG A 135 -5.32 29.78 10.06
N ALA A 136 -4.32 29.34 10.82
CA ALA A 136 -4.30 29.61 12.25
C ALA A 136 -4.13 31.13 12.42
N VAL A 137 -5.15 31.80 12.97
CA VAL A 137 -5.10 33.22 13.33
C VAL A 137 -3.86 33.40 14.20
N THR A 138 -2.88 34.14 13.68
CA THR A 138 -1.69 34.46 14.46
C THR A 138 -2.11 35.28 15.67
N ALA A 139 -1.40 35.15 16.79
CA ALA A 139 -1.71 35.91 18.02
C ALA A 139 -1.84 37.42 17.74
N ASP A 140 -1.09 37.92 16.74
CA ASP A 140 -1.15 39.31 16.27
C ASP A 140 -2.46 39.65 15.54
N GLN A 141 -2.94 38.79 14.65
CA GLN A 141 -4.24 38.97 13.98
C GLN A 141 -5.43 38.91 14.96
N ALA A 142 -5.34 38.08 16.00
CA ALA A 142 -6.34 38.07 17.07
C ALA A 142 -6.31 39.38 17.86
N ARG A 143 -5.11 39.90 18.15
CA ARG A 143 -4.92 41.15 18.90
C ARG A 143 -5.46 42.36 18.14
N ASP A 144 -5.23 42.42 16.84
CA ASP A 144 -5.73 43.49 15.97
C ASP A 144 -7.26 43.47 15.86
N ALA A 145 -7.89 42.29 15.76
CA ALA A 145 -9.35 42.17 15.77
C ALA A 145 -9.97 42.61 17.10
N TYR A 146 -9.33 42.30 18.24
CA TYR A 146 -9.79 42.76 19.56
C TYR A 146 -9.66 44.28 19.75
N ASN A 147 -8.65 44.91 19.13
CA ASN A 147 -8.44 46.35 19.21
C ASN A 147 -9.35 47.15 18.26
N GLN A 148 -9.78 46.57 17.14
CA GLN A 148 -10.72 47.21 16.21
C GLN A 148 -12.17 47.21 16.71
N ASN A 149 -12.57 46.25 17.55
CA ASN A 149 -13.89 46.20 18.19
C ASN A 149 -14.04 47.07 19.45
N LYS A 150 -13.02 47.86 19.82
CA LYS A 150 -13.03 48.77 20.97
C LYS A 150 -13.12 50.27 20.59
N LYS A 151 -13.51 50.58 19.37
CA LYS A 151 -13.84 51.96 18.94
C LYS A 151 -15.34 52.20 18.93
#